data_AF-A0A849G076-F1
#
_entry.id   AF-A0A849G076-F1
#
_cell.length_a   1.000
_cell.length_b   1.000
_cell.length_c   1.000
_cell.angle_alpha   90.00
_cell.angle_beta   90.00
_cell.angle_gamma   90.00
#
_symmetry.space_group_name_H-M   'P 1'
#
loop_
_entity.id
_entity.type
_entity.pdbx_description
1 polymer ?
#
loop_
_entity_poly.entity_id
_entity_poly.type
_entity_poly.pdbx_seq_one_letter_code
_entity_poly.pdbx_strand_id
1 'polypeptide(L)'
;MARKLSGFLPLQYASRGKRDPKAGLPFFLDNIGDDLLIILLAFVPLSEAPITVALAIAALHFSFWCIYEIGYYENDRVAILHERHGQVPVGFKQFEDGYSAKLAWAWGIALGATGVVLMWWSGVSHLANIGTIGFVFLILLWGAVLIALRSLFGFYNHVDKMSRVFVYLPLQLFKYAFPALFFVLPAAGVALIFAQIIRRWMPYVVYRYLGKEPVGFPARLNRFAVFAVLWLLLLPSNVDWSFALHGALIAAWLFFRGLSQINAARSNVRHVTEDDWRNE
;
A
#
# COMPACT_ATOMS: atom_id res chain seq x y z
N MET A 1 34.62 18.55 -10.43
CA MET A 1 34.04 17.22 -10.77
C MET A 1 32.55 17.43 -11.01
N ALA A 2 32.10 17.44 -12.26
CA ALA A 2 30.71 17.72 -12.60
C ALA A 2 29.81 16.59 -12.09
N ARG A 3 28.99 16.88 -11.07
CA ARG A 3 27.98 15.97 -10.55
C ARG A 3 26.98 15.72 -11.69
N LYS A 4 27.04 14.56 -12.34
CA LYS A 4 25.97 14.15 -13.26
C LYS A 4 24.69 14.18 -12.44
N LEU A 5 23.83 15.15 -12.70
CA LEU A 5 22.43 15.12 -12.30
C LEU A 5 21.80 13.96 -13.06
N SER A 6 21.99 12.74 -12.56
CA SER A 6 21.16 11.62 -12.95
C SER A 6 19.75 12.01 -12.53
N GLY A 7 18.92 12.40 -13.48
CA GLY A 7 17.55 12.85 -13.22
C GLY A 7 16.84 11.85 -12.31
N PHE A 8 16.18 12.36 -11.28
CA PHE A 8 15.34 11.55 -10.42
C PHE A 8 14.24 10.90 -11.27
N LEU A 9 14.15 9.58 -11.20
CA LEU A 9 13.02 8.83 -11.72
C LEU A 9 12.13 8.42 -10.54
N PRO A 10 10.79 8.54 -10.67
CA PRO A 10 9.87 8.02 -9.67
C PRO A 10 10.20 6.58 -9.30
N LEU A 11 10.10 6.26 -8.00
CA LEU A 11 10.27 4.90 -7.47
C LEU A 11 11.72 4.37 -7.51
N GLN A 12 12.69 5.19 -7.93
CA GLN A 12 14.08 4.76 -8.04
C GLN A 12 14.69 4.43 -6.66
N TYR A 13 14.36 5.22 -5.63
CA TYR A 13 14.82 4.96 -4.27
C TYR A 13 14.10 3.75 -3.67
N ALA A 14 12.79 3.63 -3.86
CA ALA A 14 12.00 2.53 -3.35
C ALA A 14 12.42 1.18 -3.97
N SER A 15 12.80 1.19 -5.25
CA SER A 15 13.25 -0.01 -5.97
C SER A 15 14.71 -0.38 -5.71
N ARG A 16 15.64 0.59 -5.63
CA ARG A 16 17.08 0.32 -5.54
C ARG A 16 17.72 0.69 -4.21
N GLY A 17 17.19 1.72 -3.55
CA GLY A 17 17.68 2.23 -2.27
C GLY A 17 17.17 1.41 -1.09
N LYS A 18 15.87 1.08 -1.08
CA LYS A 18 15.21 0.48 0.10
C LYS A 18 15.36 -1.04 0.23
N ARG A 19 15.55 -1.76 -0.88
CA ARG A 19 15.60 -3.23 -0.90
C ARG A 19 16.81 -3.75 -1.67
N ASP A 20 17.29 -4.92 -1.25
CA ASP A 20 18.33 -5.66 -1.97
C ASP A 20 17.75 -6.18 -3.30
N PRO A 21 18.31 -5.79 -4.47
CA PRO A 21 17.89 -6.31 -5.78
C PRO A 21 18.00 -7.84 -5.92
N LYS A 22 18.78 -8.48 -5.05
CA LYS A 22 19.00 -9.94 -5.04
C LYS A 22 17.98 -10.70 -4.18
N ALA A 23 17.14 -10.01 -3.40
CA ALA A 23 16.21 -10.63 -2.47
C ALA A 23 14.77 -10.66 -3.04
N GLY A 24 14.41 -11.78 -3.69
CA GLY A 24 13.01 -12.13 -4.01
C GLY A 24 12.42 -11.53 -5.30
N LEU A 25 11.08 -11.43 -5.36
CA LEU A 25 10.37 -10.83 -6.49
C LEU A 25 10.72 -9.33 -6.60
N PRO A 26 10.85 -8.77 -7.82
CA PRO A 26 11.08 -7.35 -8.03
C PRO A 26 10.12 -6.49 -7.19
N PHE A 27 10.64 -5.46 -6.52
CA PHE A 27 9.86 -4.52 -5.69
C PHE A 27 8.59 -4.03 -6.37
N PHE A 28 8.67 -3.82 -7.68
CA PHE A 28 7.57 -3.41 -8.53
C PHE A 28 6.42 -4.43 -8.55
N LEU A 29 6.69 -5.73 -8.51
CA LEU A 29 5.65 -6.77 -8.54
C LEU A 29 5.08 -7.05 -7.14
N ASP A 30 5.91 -7.05 -6.09
CA ASP A 30 5.48 -7.49 -4.75
C ASP A 30 4.91 -6.37 -3.86
N ASN A 31 5.24 -5.11 -4.14
CA ASN A 31 4.60 -3.97 -3.47
C ASN A 31 3.74 -3.18 -4.43
N ILE A 32 4.32 -2.45 -5.37
CA ILE A 32 3.55 -1.51 -6.20
C ILE A 32 2.46 -2.24 -6.99
N GLY A 33 2.80 -3.38 -7.62
CA GLY A 33 1.89 -4.20 -8.39
C GLY A 33 0.83 -4.88 -7.53
N ASP A 34 1.22 -5.54 -6.43
CA ASP A 34 0.25 -6.17 -5.51
C ASP A 34 -0.66 -5.13 -4.86
N ASP A 35 -0.13 -3.97 -4.48
CA ASP A 35 -0.88 -2.87 -3.87
C ASP A 35 -1.86 -2.24 -4.87
N LEU A 36 -1.40 -1.94 -6.09
CA LEU A 36 -2.27 -1.44 -7.16
C LEU A 36 -3.34 -2.46 -7.52
N LEU A 37 -2.99 -3.74 -7.68
CA LEU A 37 -3.95 -4.79 -7.99
C LEU A 37 -5.04 -4.93 -6.92
N ILE A 38 -4.67 -4.86 -5.64
CA ILE A 38 -5.62 -4.87 -4.53
C ILE A 38 -6.60 -3.69 -4.64
N ILE A 39 -6.09 -2.49 -4.93
CA ILE A 39 -6.94 -1.31 -5.09
C ILE A 39 -7.84 -1.46 -6.32
N LEU A 40 -7.31 -1.90 -7.46
CA LEU A 40 -8.09 -2.10 -8.67
C LEU A 40 -9.20 -3.13 -8.44
N LEU A 41 -8.90 -4.27 -7.81
CA LEU A 41 -9.90 -5.28 -7.46
C LEU A 41 -10.98 -4.75 -6.53
N ALA A 42 -10.65 -3.80 -5.64
CA ALA A 42 -11.62 -3.23 -4.71
C ALA A 42 -12.60 -2.24 -5.38
N PHE A 43 -12.14 -1.44 -6.35
CA PHE A 43 -12.91 -0.28 -6.86
C PHE A 43 -13.37 -0.40 -8.32
N VAL A 44 -12.70 -1.19 -9.16
CA VAL A 44 -12.94 -1.19 -10.62
C VAL A 44 -14.06 -2.13 -11.08
N PRO A 45 -14.20 -3.38 -10.58
CA PRO A 45 -15.07 -4.38 -11.21
C PRO A 45 -16.54 -4.00 -11.34
N LEU A 46 -17.05 -3.15 -10.45
CA LEU A 46 -18.45 -2.69 -10.44
C LEU A 46 -18.59 -1.21 -10.87
N SER A 47 -17.53 -0.62 -11.43
CA SER A 47 -17.57 0.75 -11.95
C SER A 47 -18.21 0.80 -13.33
N GLU A 48 -18.98 1.85 -13.61
CA GLU A 48 -19.59 2.11 -14.92
C GLU A 48 -18.54 2.47 -16.00
N ALA A 49 -17.36 2.94 -15.60
CA ALA A 49 -16.25 3.30 -16.50
C ALA A 49 -14.95 2.60 -16.09
N PRO A 50 -14.89 1.25 -16.16
CA PRO A 50 -13.84 0.46 -15.49
C PRO A 50 -12.43 0.78 -16.00
N ILE A 51 -12.26 0.99 -17.30
CA ILE A 51 -10.94 1.31 -17.89
C ILE A 51 -10.46 2.68 -17.41
N THR A 52 -11.31 3.71 -17.52
CA THR A 52 -10.94 5.08 -17.13
C THR A 52 -10.70 5.18 -15.63
N VAL A 53 -11.52 4.52 -14.80
CA VAL A 53 -11.32 4.46 -13.35
C VAL A 53 -10.04 3.70 -13.00
N ALA A 54 -9.71 2.61 -13.68
CA ALA A 54 -8.45 1.89 -13.47
C ALA A 54 -7.23 2.77 -13.79
N LEU A 55 -7.27 3.51 -14.90
CA LEU A 55 -6.19 4.43 -15.29
C LEU A 55 -6.07 5.61 -14.32
N ALA A 56 -7.20 6.16 -13.87
CA ALA A 56 -7.22 7.23 -12.87
C ALA A 56 -6.61 6.75 -11.54
N ILE A 57 -7.06 5.60 -11.02
CA ILE A 57 -6.51 4.99 -9.80
C ILE A 57 -5.01 4.70 -9.96
N ALA A 58 -4.58 4.16 -11.09
CA ALA A 58 -3.17 3.90 -11.33
C ALA A 58 -2.33 5.18 -11.29
N ALA A 59 -2.77 6.24 -11.99
CA ALA A 59 -2.08 7.53 -11.99
C ALA A 59 -2.01 8.15 -10.59
N LEU A 60 -3.12 8.14 -9.84
CA LEU A 60 -3.15 8.60 -8.44
C LEU A 60 -2.27 7.73 -7.53
N HIS A 61 -2.22 6.42 -7.74
CA HIS A 61 -1.38 5.51 -6.99
C HIS A 61 0.12 5.81 -7.21
N PHE A 62 0.54 6.03 -8.46
CA PHE A 62 1.92 6.42 -8.75
C PHE A 62 2.24 7.83 -8.23
N SER A 63 1.29 8.76 -8.30
CA SER A 63 1.40 10.09 -7.68
C SER A 63 1.63 9.98 -6.17
N PHE A 64 0.82 9.17 -5.48
CA PHE A 64 0.96 8.86 -4.06
C PHE A 64 2.35 8.31 -3.75
N TRP A 65 2.81 7.33 -4.52
CA TRP A 65 4.11 6.71 -4.30
C TRP A 65 5.29 7.66 -4.50
N CYS A 66 5.19 8.65 -5.38
CA CYS A 66 6.24 9.68 -5.51
C CYS A 66 6.45 10.42 -4.18
N ILE A 67 5.36 10.78 -3.49
CA ILE A 67 5.43 11.46 -2.20
C ILE A 67 5.78 10.49 -1.07
N TYR A 68 5.24 9.27 -1.11
CA TYR A 68 5.54 8.20 -0.16
C TYR A 68 7.04 7.85 -0.14
N GLU A 69 7.68 7.86 -1.31
CA GLU A 69 9.12 7.59 -1.45
C GLU A 69 9.98 8.63 -0.74
N ILE A 70 9.58 9.91 -0.71
CA ILE A 70 10.25 10.96 0.07
C ILE A 70 10.29 10.55 1.54
N GLY A 71 9.16 10.08 2.05
CA GLY A 71 9.03 9.59 3.43
C GLY A 71 9.97 8.42 3.74
N TYR A 72 10.14 7.48 2.80
CA TYR A 72 11.10 6.39 2.93
C TYR A 72 12.56 6.86 2.96
N TYR A 73 12.93 7.77 2.07
CA TYR A 73 14.27 8.33 2.05
C TYR A 73 14.57 9.07 3.36
N GLU A 74 13.64 9.92 3.83
CA GLU A 74 13.78 10.65 5.07
C GLU A 74 13.82 9.74 6.30
N ASN A 75 13.03 8.65 6.32
CA ASN A 75 13.07 7.67 7.41
C ASN A 75 14.48 7.10 7.58
N ASP A 76 15.14 6.77 6.48
CA ASP A 76 16.48 6.16 6.50
C ASP A 76 17.55 7.21 6.86
N ARG A 77 17.37 8.46 6.42
CA ARG A 77 18.20 9.59 6.84
C ARG A 77 18.09 9.87 8.35
N VAL A 78 16.86 9.89 8.88
CA VAL A 78 16.61 10.10 10.32
C VAL A 78 17.18 8.95 11.14
N ALA A 79 17.10 7.71 10.66
CA ALA A 79 17.68 6.55 11.34
C ALA A 79 19.19 6.71 11.55
N ILE A 80 19.94 7.18 10.53
CA ILE A 80 21.39 7.42 10.66
C ILE A 80 21.68 8.53 11.67
N LEU A 81 20.93 9.62 11.60
CA LEU A 81 21.24 10.83 12.36
C LEU A 81 20.84 10.75 13.84
N HIS A 82 19.78 10.01 14.17
CA HIS A 82 19.14 10.10 15.49
C HIS A 82 18.97 8.75 16.20
N GLU A 83 19.08 7.61 15.52
CA GLU A 83 18.88 6.30 16.17
C GLU A 83 20.22 5.67 16.60
N ARG A 84 20.33 5.27 17.88
CA ARG A 84 21.54 4.62 18.44
C ARG A 84 21.99 3.37 17.67
N HIS A 85 21.03 2.64 17.10
CA HIS A 85 21.24 1.47 16.26
C HIS A 85 20.49 1.63 14.93
N GLY A 86 20.65 2.81 14.30
CA GLY A 86 20.10 3.11 13.00
C GLY A 86 20.64 2.12 11.96
N GLN A 87 19.75 1.34 11.37
CA GLN A 87 20.09 0.45 10.26
C GLN A 87 19.49 1.02 8.99
N VAL A 88 20.34 1.24 7.98
CA VAL A 88 19.89 1.61 6.64
C VAL A 88 20.18 0.49 5.65
N PRO A 89 19.33 0.33 4.62
CA PRO A 89 19.59 -0.64 3.57
C PRO A 89 20.90 -0.32 2.83
N VAL A 90 21.55 -1.36 2.29
CA VAL A 90 22.82 -1.25 1.56
C VAL A 90 22.75 -0.25 0.39
N GLY A 91 21.60 -0.15 -0.27
CA GLY A 91 21.36 0.76 -1.39
C GLY A 91 21.30 2.25 -1.01
N PHE A 92 21.13 2.59 0.27
CA PHE A 92 20.93 3.97 0.73
C PHE A 92 22.08 4.90 0.33
N LYS A 93 23.33 4.45 0.44
CA LYS A 93 24.53 5.25 0.15
C LYS A 93 24.54 5.85 -1.26
N GLN A 94 23.88 5.21 -2.22
CA GLN A 94 23.80 5.72 -3.61
C GLN A 94 22.89 6.95 -3.73
N PHE A 95 22.01 7.18 -2.76
CA PHE A 95 20.97 8.21 -2.77
C PHE A 95 21.17 9.28 -1.70
N GLU A 96 22.10 9.08 -0.76
CA GLU A 96 22.35 9.94 0.42
C GLU A 96 22.50 11.43 0.08
N ASP A 97 23.12 11.75 -1.05
CA ASP A 97 23.26 13.13 -1.53
C ASP A 97 22.56 13.41 -2.87
N GLY A 98 21.89 12.41 -3.45
CA GLY A 98 21.34 12.44 -4.80
C GLY A 98 19.82 12.48 -4.88
N TYR A 99 19.12 12.20 -3.77
CA TYR A 99 17.66 12.17 -3.75
C TYR A 99 17.07 13.59 -3.87
N SER A 100 16.15 13.78 -4.83
CA SER A 100 15.51 15.08 -5.07
C SER A 100 14.03 15.05 -4.72
N ALA A 101 13.69 15.51 -3.51
CA ALA A 101 12.31 15.65 -3.07
C ALA A 101 11.51 16.61 -3.97
N LYS A 102 12.15 17.64 -4.55
CA LYS A 102 11.51 18.58 -5.49
C LYS A 102 11.03 17.87 -6.76
N LEU A 103 11.86 16.99 -7.33
CA LEU A 103 11.49 16.22 -8.52
C LEU A 103 10.43 15.16 -8.19
N ALA A 104 10.49 14.55 -7.00
CA ALA A 104 9.43 13.67 -6.52
C ALA A 104 8.08 14.39 -6.42
N TRP A 105 8.05 15.63 -5.90
CA TRP A 105 6.84 16.47 -5.91
C TRP A 105 6.37 16.82 -7.31
N ALA A 106 7.28 17.19 -8.22
CA ALA A 106 6.91 17.52 -9.60
C ALA A 106 6.21 16.34 -10.30
N TRP A 107 6.78 15.13 -10.17
CA TRP A 107 6.16 13.91 -10.69
C TRP A 107 4.85 13.56 -9.98
N GLY A 108 4.82 13.70 -8.65
CA GLY A 108 3.60 13.49 -7.86
C GLY A 108 2.46 14.39 -8.32
N ILE A 109 2.72 15.68 -8.54
CA ILE A 109 1.73 16.65 -9.03
C ILE A 109 1.31 16.31 -10.46
N ALA A 110 2.24 16.02 -11.36
CA ALA A 110 1.92 15.71 -12.75
C ALA A 110 1.02 14.47 -12.88
N LEU A 111 1.40 13.36 -12.23
CA LEU A 111 0.62 12.12 -12.20
C LEU A 111 -0.72 12.32 -11.47
N GLY A 112 -0.73 13.13 -10.41
CA GLY A 112 -1.93 13.48 -9.66
C GLY A 112 -2.94 14.23 -10.51
N ALA A 113 -2.48 15.24 -11.26
CA ALA A 113 -3.29 16.00 -12.20
C ALA A 113 -3.85 15.08 -13.30
N THR A 114 -3.04 14.19 -13.87
CA THR A 114 -3.52 13.18 -14.83
C THR A 114 -4.62 12.30 -14.24
N GLY A 115 -4.42 11.78 -13.02
CA GLY A 115 -5.43 10.96 -12.34
C GLY A 115 -6.74 11.70 -12.07
N VAL A 116 -6.66 12.96 -11.62
CA VAL A 116 -7.83 13.82 -11.40
C VAL A 116 -8.58 14.12 -12.70
N VAL A 117 -7.88 14.41 -13.79
CA VAL A 117 -8.50 14.64 -15.12
C VAL A 117 -9.19 13.37 -15.63
N LEU A 118 -8.53 12.21 -15.55
CA LEU A 118 -9.13 10.94 -15.95
C LEU A 118 -10.38 10.61 -15.11
N MET A 119 -10.30 10.83 -13.80
CA MET A 119 -11.42 10.64 -12.89
C MET A 119 -12.59 11.57 -13.24
N TRP A 120 -12.31 12.85 -13.52
CA TRP A 120 -13.31 13.81 -13.97
C TRP A 120 -14.00 13.35 -15.26
N TRP A 121 -13.22 12.94 -16.27
CA TRP A 121 -13.73 12.43 -17.54
C TRP A 121 -14.50 11.13 -17.42
N SER A 122 -14.24 10.32 -16.39
CA SER A 122 -15.00 9.09 -16.17
C SER A 122 -16.47 9.36 -15.86
N GLY A 123 -16.80 10.50 -15.26
CA GLY A 123 -18.15 10.80 -14.79
C GLY A 123 -18.62 9.99 -13.57
N VAL A 124 -17.81 9.04 -13.08
CA VAL A 124 -18.20 8.08 -12.02
C VAL A 124 -17.87 8.58 -10.60
N SER A 125 -17.07 9.65 -10.47
CA SER A 125 -16.76 10.16 -9.13
C SER A 125 -18.00 10.71 -8.42
N HIS A 126 -18.07 10.60 -7.09
CA HIS A 126 -19.18 11.17 -6.30
C HIS A 126 -19.35 12.69 -6.50
N LEU A 127 -18.31 13.37 -6.99
CA LEU A 127 -18.28 14.82 -7.22
C LEU A 127 -18.59 15.21 -8.67
N ALA A 128 -18.81 14.26 -9.58
CA ALA A 128 -19.03 14.53 -11.01
C ALA A 128 -20.29 15.36 -11.26
N ASN A 129 -21.34 15.15 -10.45
CA ASN A 129 -22.64 15.83 -10.61
C ASN A 129 -22.64 17.31 -10.20
N ILE A 130 -21.54 17.83 -9.64
CA ILE A 130 -21.42 19.20 -9.14
C ILE A 130 -20.77 20.13 -10.19
N GLY A 131 -20.56 19.64 -11.42
CA GLY A 131 -19.98 20.43 -12.51
C GLY A 131 -18.56 20.93 -12.19
N THR A 132 -18.17 22.08 -12.74
CA THR A 132 -16.80 22.64 -12.60
C THR A 132 -16.34 22.78 -11.14
N ILE A 133 -17.26 23.03 -10.21
CA ILE A 133 -16.95 23.11 -8.77
C ILE A 133 -16.46 21.75 -8.26
N GLY A 134 -17.10 20.65 -8.70
CA GLY A 134 -16.66 19.28 -8.40
C GLY A 134 -15.23 19.01 -8.87
N PHE A 135 -14.86 19.48 -10.06
CA PHE A 135 -13.48 19.34 -10.56
C PHE A 135 -12.46 20.06 -9.67
N VAL A 136 -12.76 21.28 -9.23
CA VAL A 136 -11.89 22.02 -8.30
C VAL A 136 -11.76 21.27 -6.97
N PHE A 137 -12.85 20.72 -6.44
CA PHE A 137 -12.81 19.90 -5.23
C PHE A 137 -11.95 18.65 -5.40
N LEU A 138 -11.99 17.96 -6.55
CA LEU A 138 -11.11 16.80 -6.81
C LEU A 138 -9.62 17.18 -6.72
N ILE A 139 -9.24 18.33 -7.30
CA ILE A 139 -7.87 18.85 -7.23
C ILE A 139 -7.48 19.15 -5.78
N LEU A 140 -8.32 19.88 -5.05
CA LEU A 140 -8.06 20.26 -3.67
C LEU A 140 -7.98 19.04 -2.75
N LEU A 141 -8.89 18.08 -2.92
CA LEU A 141 -8.94 16.86 -2.13
C LEU A 141 -7.70 15.99 -2.38
N TRP A 142 -7.27 15.83 -3.65
CA TRP A 142 -6.03 15.11 -3.94
C TRP A 142 -4.80 15.83 -3.39
N GLY A 143 -4.74 17.16 -3.53
CA GLY A 143 -3.67 17.97 -2.92
C GLY A 143 -3.60 17.78 -1.40
N ALA A 144 -4.76 17.79 -0.73
CA ALA A 144 -4.87 17.54 0.70
C ALA A 144 -4.38 16.13 1.07
N VAL A 145 -4.68 15.10 0.28
CA VAL A 145 -4.16 13.74 0.48
C VAL A 145 -2.63 13.70 0.42
N LEU A 146 -2.01 14.35 -0.57
CA LEU A 146 -0.54 14.37 -0.70
C LEU A 146 0.13 15.13 0.45
N ILE A 147 -0.44 16.26 0.88
CA ILE A 147 0.05 17.03 2.02
C ILE A 147 -0.10 16.23 3.32
N ALA A 148 -1.27 15.63 3.56
CA ALA A 148 -1.52 14.80 4.73
C ALA A 148 -0.57 13.60 4.79
N LEU A 149 -0.33 12.93 3.65
CA LEU A 149 0.67 11.86 3.55
C LEU A 149 2.07 12.35 3.94
N ARG A 150 2.50 13.49 3.41
CA ARG A 150 3.82 14.07 3.70
C ARG A 150 3.98 14.39 5.19
N SER A 151 2.95 14.98 5.80
CA SER A 151 2.91 15.32 7.22
C SER A 151 2.92 14.08 8.10
N LEU A 152 2.12 13.06 7.74
CA LEU A 152 2.05 11.80 8.46
C LEU A 152 3.39 11.05 8.43
N PHE A 153 4.09 11.06 7.30
CA PHE A 153 5.47 10.54 7.24
C PHE A 153 6.45 11.35 8.06
N GLY A 154 6.32 12.68 8.03
CA GLY A 154 7.11 13.56 8.90
C GLY A 154 6.96 13.16 10.36
N PHE A 155 5.72 12.97 10.82
CA PHE A 155 5.45 12.49 12.18
C PHE A 155 6.00 11.08 12.42
N TYR A 156 5.69 10.13 11.53
CA TYR A 156 6.15 8.74 11.60
C TYR A 156 7.69 8.64 11.78
N ASN A 157 8.45 9.46 11.06
CA ASN A 157 9.91 9.44 11.11
C ASN A 157 10.48 9.92 12.45
N HIS A 158 9.74 10.74 13.20
CA HIS A 158 10.19 11.32 14.47
C HIS A 158 9.58 10.65 15.70
N VAL A 159 8.68 9.68 15.50
CA VAL A 159 8.14 8.83 16.57
C VAL A 159 9.12 7.69 16.85
N ASP A 160 9.24 7.31 18.13
CA ASP A 160 10.05 6.18 18.56
C ASP A 160 9.60 4.86 17.89
N LYS A 161 10.50 3.88 17.81
CA LYS A 161 10.27 2.64 17.03
C LYS A 161 9.05 1.85 17.49
N MET A 162 8.70 1.89 18.78
CA MET A 162 7.60 1.13 19.35
C MET A 162 6.27 1.82 19.04
N SER A 163 6.18 3.12 19.32
CA SER A 163 4.95 3.89 19.06
C SER A 163 4.67 4.08 17.57
N ARG A 164 5.71 4.02 16.71
CA ARG A 164 5.60 4.12 15.24
C ARG A 164 4.70 3.04 14.64
N VAL A 165 4.47 1.92 15.34
CA VAL A 165 3.51 0.88 14.97
C VAL A 165 2.09 1.42 14.80
N PHE A 166 1.66 2.34 15.67
CA PHE A 166 0.34 2.95 15.60
C PHE A 166 0.22 3.95 14.46
N VAL A 167 1.30 4.66 14.13
CA VAL A 167 1.35 5.62 13.01
C VAL A 167 1.44 4.91 11.65
N TYR A 168 1.99 3.69 11.61
CA TYR A 168 2.04 2.88 10.41
C TYR A 168 0.64 2.50 9.90
N LEU A 169 -0.33 2.32 10.80
CA LEU A 169 -1.69 1.93 10.43
C LEU A 169 -2.40 3.03 9.59
N PRO A 170 -2.44 4.30 10.02
CA PRO A 170 -2.88 5.41 9.16
C PRO A 170 -2.15 5.48 7.82
N LEU A 171 -0.82 5.21 7.77
CA LEU A 171 -0.10 5.18 6.50
C LEU A 171 -0.61 4.09 5.56
N GLN A 172 -0.93 2.90 6.08
CA GLN A 172 -1.55 1.85 5.28
C GLN A 172 -2.96 2.23 4.84
N LEU A 173 -3.75 2.87 5.73
CA LEU A 173 -5.08 3.36 5.37
C LEU A 173 -5.01 4.34 4.20
N PHE A 174 -4.14 5.35 4.27
CA PHE A 174 -3.92 6.30 3.17
C PHE A 174 -3.51 5.59 1.88
N LYS A 175 -2.63 4.59 1.97
CA LYS A 175 -2.10 3.88 0.81
C LYS A 175 -3.15 3.07 0.05
N TYR A 176 -4.09 2.44 0.75
CA TYR A 176 -5.05 1.53 0.13
C TYR A 176 -6.46 2.13 0.00
N ALA A 177 -6.87 3.01 0.91
CA ALA A 177 -8.24 3.52 0.98
C ALA A 177 -8.43 4.90 0.34
N PHE A 178 -7.37 5.56 -0.16
CA PHE A 178 -7.53 6.88 -0.81
C PHE A 178 -8.60 6.93 -1.91
N PRO A 179 -8.85 5.89 -2.74
CA PRO A 179 -9.87 6.00 -3.77
C PRO A 179 -11.29 6.07 -3.21
N ALA A 180 -11.51 5.65 -1.96
CA ALA A 180 -12.82 5.76 -1.29
C ALA A 180 -13.25 7.23 -1.09
N LEU A 181 -12.30 8.18 -1.16
CA LEU A 181 -12.61 9.60 -1.17
C LEU A 181 -13.33 10.05 -2.46
N PHE A 182 -13.26 9.24 -3.52
CA PHE A 182 -13.72 9.63 -4.86
C PHE A 182 -14.75 8.67 -5.45
N PHE A 183 -14.67 7.39 -5.13
CA PHE A 183 -15.48 6.32 -5.73
C PHE A 183 -16.27 5.55 -4.66
N VAL A 184 -17.41 4.97 -5.06
CA VAL A 184 -18.16 4.05 -4.21
C VAL A 184 -17.28 2.83 -3.95
N LEU A 185 -17.18 2.41 -2.69
CA LEU A 185 -16.46 1.21 -2.31
C LEU A 185 -17.46 0.09 -1.95
N PRO A 186 -17.60 -0.95 -2.79
CA PRO A 186 -18.42 -2.12 -2.48
C PRO A 186 -17.94 -2.82 -1.21
N ALA A 187 -18.82 -3.56 -0.51
CA ALA A 187 -18.41 -4.18 0.76
C ALA A 187 -17.31 -5.24 0.61
N ALA A 188 -17.28 -5.97 -0.52
CA ALA A 188 -16.14 -6.85 -0.85
C ALA A 188 -14.84 -6.04 -0.96
N GLY A 189 -14.89 -4.85 -1.55
CA GLY A 189 -13.78 -3.91 -1.58
C GLY A 189 -13.37 -3.44 -0.18
N VAL A 190 -14.33 -3.07 0.69
CA VAL A 190 -14.06 -2.71 2.10
C VAL A 190 -13.30 -3.84 2.81
N ALA A 191 -13.81 -5.07 2.72
CA ALA A 191 -13.19 -6.25 3.32
C ALA A 191 -11.77 -6.47 2.76
N LEU A 192 -11.57 -6.29 1.45
CA LEU A 192 -10.27 -6.49 0.80
C LEU A 192 -9.23 -5.45 1.24
N ILE A 193 -9.60 -4.18 1.25
CA ILE A 193 -8.72 -3.09 1.69
C ILE A 193 -8.33 -3.28 3.16
N PHE A 194 -9.30 -3.59 4.03
CA PHE A 194 -9.02 -3.83 5.44
C PHE A 194 -8.12 -5.05 5.64
N ALA A 195 -8.40 -6.17 4.96
CA ALA A 195 -7.56 -7.36 5.02
C ALA A 195 -6.12 -7.09 4.55
N GLN A 196 -5.92 -6.27 3.51
CA GLN A 196 -4.59 -5.86 3.07
C GLN A 196 -3.88 -4.96 4.10
N ILE A 197 -4.60 -4.03 4.73
CA ILE A 197 -4.05 -3.19 5.81
C ILE A 197 -3.57 -4.08 6.96
N ILE A 198 -4.39 -5.02 7.44
CA ILE A 198 -4.03 -5.96 8.51
C ILE A 198 -2.85 -6.85 8.09
N ARG A 199 -2.83 -7.33 6.84
CA ARG A 199 -1.70 -8.10 6.31
C ARG A 199 -0.37 -7.36 6.41
N ARG A 200 -0.35 -6.04 6.21
CA ARG A 200 0.88 -5.23 6.30
C ARG A 200 1.18 -4.81 7.74
N TRP A 201 0.14 -4.48 8.51
CA TRP A 201 0.28 -3.96 9.86
C TRP A 201 0.70 -5.04 10.86
N MET A 202 0.08 -6.22 10.86
CA MET A 202 0.37 -7.27 11.84
C MET A 202 1.83 -7.75 11.83
N PRO A 203 2.44 -8.10 10.67
CA PRO A 203 3.87 -8.44 10.64
C PRO A 203 4.76 -7.30 11.14
N TYR A 204 4.38 -6.04 10.85
CA TYR A 204 5.11 -4.87 11.30
C TYR A 204 5.06 -4.69 12.81
N VAL A 205 3.90 -4.94 13.44
CA VAL A 205 3.76 -4.99 14.91
C VAL A 205 4.74 -6.02 15.46
N VAL A 206 4.66 -7.26 14.98
CA VAL A 206 5.53 -8.35 15.48
C VAL A 206 7.01 -8.02 15.30
N TYR A 207 7.40 -7.52 14.12
CA TYR A 207 8.77 -7.09 13.85
C TYR A 207 9.27 -6.04 14.84
N ARG A 208 8.44 -5.05 15.19
CA ARG A 208 8.83 -3.98 16.09
C ARG A 208 8.93 -4.42 17.55
N TYR A 209 8.01 -5.26 18.01
CA TYR A 209 8.02 -5.73 19.40
C TYR A 209 9.00 -6.87 19.66
N LEU A 210 9.26 -7.75 18.68
CA LEU A 210 10.20 -8.87 18.82
C LEU A 210 11.61 -8.56 18.28
N GLY A 211 11.78 -7.46 17.53
CA GLY A 211 13.06 -7.09 16.91
C GLY A 211 13.52 -8.02 15.79
N LYS A 212 12.70 -8.98 15.39
CA LYS A 212 12.97 -9.98 14.34
C LYS A 212 11.81 -10.02 13.35
N GLU A 213 12.10 -10.24 12.08
CA GLU A 213 11.06 -10.52 11.09
C GLU A 213 10.23 -11.73 11.54
N PRO A 214 8.89 -11.70 11.42
CA PRO A 214 8.04 -12.80 11.86
C PRO A 214 8.20 -14.01 10.93
N VAL A 215 9.19 -14.85 11.23
CA VAL A 215 9.43 -16.12 10.56
C VAL A 215 8.20 -17.01 10.75
N GLY A 216 7.72 -17.62 9.66
CA GLY A 216 6.56 -18.52 9.71
C GLY A 216 5.19 -17.84 9.73
N PHE A 217 5.08 -16.51 9.87
CA PHE A 217 3.77 -15.85 9.87
C PHE A 217 3.10 -15.92 8.48
N PRO A 218 1.93 -16.59 8.33
CA PRO A 218 1.34 -16.84 7.03
C PRO A 218 0.54 -15.62 6.53
N ALA A 219 1.22 -14.52 6.21
CA ALA A 219 0.60 -13.22 5.93
C ALA A 219 -0.45 -13.22 4.80
N ARG A 220 -0.30 -14.05 3.75
CA ARG A 220 -1.27 -14.13 2.65
C ARG A 220 -2.50 -14.92 3.06
N LEU A 221 -2.32 -16.00 3.82
CA LEU A 221 -3.43 -16.74 4.43
C LEU A 221 -4.20 -15.89 5.45
N ASN A 222 -3.49 -15.11 6.27
CA ASN A 222 -4.11 -14.14 7.18
C ASN A 222 -4.96 -13.11 6.42
N ARG A 223 -4.46 -12.58 5.29
CA ARG A 223 -5.27 -11.69 4.42
C ARG A 223 -6.54 -12.38 3.94
N PHE A 224 -6.44 -13.62 3.48
CA PHE A 224 -7.62 -14.39 3.05
C PHE A 224 -8.62 -14.59 4.19
N ALA A 225 -8.16 -15.02 5.36
CA ALA A 225 -9.01 -15.25 6.53
C ALA A 225 -9.74 -13.97 6.98
N VAL A 226 -9.01 -12.86 7.13
CA VAL A 226 -9.59 -11.55 7.49
C VAL A 226 -10.59 -11.09 6.44
N PHE A 227 -10.25 -11.22 5.15
CA PHE A 227 -11.16 -10.90 4.05
C PHE A 227 -12.45 -11.72 4.14
N ALA A 228 -12.35 -13.04 4.27
CA ALA A 228 -13.50 -13.93 4.27
C ALA A 228 -14.45 -13.62 5.44
N VAL A 229 -13.91 -13.43 6.65
CA VAL A 229 -14.71 -13.06 7.83
C VAL A 229 -15.43 -11.73 7.61
N LEU A 230 -14.71 -10.68 7.20
CA LEU A 230 -15.32 -9.35 7.01
C LEU A 230 -16.32 -9.33 5.86
N TRP A 231 -16.01 -9.98 4.75
CA TRP A 231 -16.90 -10.03 3.61
C TRP A 231 -18.20 -10.77 3.93
N LEU A 232 -18.13 -11.89 4.66
CA LEU A 232 -19.33 -12.61 5.12
C LEU A 232 -20.17 -11.77 6.09
N LEU A 233 -19.54 -11.04 7.01
CA LEU A 233 -20.25 -10.14 7.93
C LEU A 233 -20.93 -8.97 7.20
N LEU A 234 -20.34 -8.50 6.11
CA LEU A 234 -20.89 -7.40 5.30
C LEU A 234 -21.81 -7.88 4.17
N LEU A 235 -21.95 -9.19 3.95
CA LEU A 235 -22.79 -9.74 2.89
C LEU A 235 -24.24 -9.23 2.94
N PRO A 236 -24.89 -9.11 4.13
CA PRO A 236 -26.27 -8.61 4.22
C PRO A 236 -26.46 -7.17 3.72
N SER A 237 -25.38 -6.39 3.60
CA SER A 237 -25.47 -5.01 3.10
C SER A 237 -25.60 -4.92 1.58
N ASN A 238 -25.40 -6.02 0.83
CA ASN A 238 -25.48 -6.05 -0.63
C ASN A 238 -26.38 -7.21 -1.11
N VAL A 239 -27.63 -6.90 -1.42
CA VAL A 239 -28.64 -7.90 -1.80
C VAL A 239 -28.47 -8.37 -3.26
N ASP A 240 -27.70 -7.64 -4.07
CA ASP A 240 -27.49 -7.95 -5.49
C ASP A 240 -26.37 -8.99 -5.72
N TRP A 241 -26.65 -9.97 -6.57
CA TRP A 241 -25.76 -11.10 -6.91
C TRP A 241 -24.40 -10.67 -7.48
N SER A 242 -24.33 -9.53 -8.18
CA SER A 242 -23.08 -8.98 -8.71
C SER A 242 -22.05 -8.70 -7.62
N PHE A 243 -22.50 -8.23 -6.44
CA PHE A 243 -21.63 -7.99 -5.28
C PHE A 243 -21.16 -9.28 -4.62
N ALA A 244 -22.01 -10.31 -4.59
CA ALA A 244 -21.61 -11.63 -4.11
C ALA A 244 -20.57 -12.27 -5.03
N LEU A 245 -20.77 -12.18 -6.36
CA LEU A 245 -19.81 -12.67 -7.34
C LEU A 245 -18.47 -11.92 -7.25
N HIS A 246 -18.49 -10.59 -7.10
CA HIS A 246 -17.28 -9.78 -6.92
C HIS A 246 -16.45 -10.25 -5.72
N GLY A 247 -17.10 -10.46 -4.57
CA GLY A 247 -16.43 -10.98 -3.39
C GLY A 247 -15.94 -12.42 -3.53
N ALA A 248 -16.69 -13.30 -4.21
CA ALA A 248 -16.28 -14.67 -4.48
C ALA A 248 -15.02 -14.73 -5.36
N LEU A 249 -14.93 -13.87 -6.38
CA LEU A 249 -13.74 -13.77 -7.24
C LEU A 249 -12.51 -13.30 -6.45
N ILE A 250 -12.68 -12.30 -5.56
CA ILE A 250 -11.61 -11.86 -4.65
C ILE A 250 -11.21 -13.00 -3.70
N ALA A 251 -12.17 -13.72 -3.13
CA ALA A 251 -11.92 -14.86 -2.24
C ALA A 251 -11.08 -15.92 -2.93
N ALA A 252 -11.49 -16.34 -4.14
CA ALA A 252 -10.80 -17.34 -4.93
C ALA A 252 -9.36 -16.92 -5.26
N TRP A 253 -9.18 -15.66 -5.68
CA TRP A 253 -7.85 -15.11 -5.97
C TRP A 253 -6.96 -15.05 -4.72
N LEU A 254 -7.48 -14.59 -3.59
CA LEU A 254 -6.75 -14.54 -2.32
C LEU A 254 -6.36 -15.93 -1.82
N PHE A 255 -7.29 -16.89 -1.92
CA PHE A 255 -7.05 -18.29 -1.56
C PHE A 255 -5.92 -18.88 -2.41
N PHE A 256 -5.99 -18.71 -3.74
CA PHE A 256 -4.95 -19.16 -4.66
C PHE A 256 -3.57 -18.58 -4.31
N ARG A 257 -3.50 -17.28 -3.98
CA ARG A 257 -2.25 -16.62 -3.55
C ARG A 257 -1.73 -17.11 -2.20
N GLY A 258 -2.59 -17.68 -1.36
CA GLY A 258 -2.27 -18.25 -0.06
C GLY A 258 -1.91 -19.75 -0.08
N LEU A 259 -2.13 -20.46 -1.19
CA LEU A 259 -1.94 -21.92 -1.29
C LEU A 259 -0.55 -22.39 -0.86
N SER A 260 0.51 -21.65 -1.21
CA SER A 260 1.87 -22.03 -0.81
C SER A 260 2.06 -22.00 0.72
N GLN A 261 1.39 -21.10 1.42
CA GLN A 261 1.43 -21.02 2.89
C GLN A 261 0.54 -22.08 3.53
N ILE A 262 -0.56 -22.47 2.90
CA ILE A 262 -1.39 -23.60 3.34
C ILE A 262 -0.59 -24.90 3.23
N ASN A 263 0.10 -25.12 2.12
CA ASN A 263 0.93 -26.30 1.91
C ASN A 263 2.09 -26.36 2.92
N ALA A 264 2.74 -25.22 3.19
CA ALA A 264 3.78 -25.11 4.22
C ALA A 264 3.24 -25.38 5.64
N ALA A 265 2.06 -24.83 5.97
CA ALA A 265 1.43 -25.11 7.26
C ALA A 265 1.11 -26.60 7.40
N ARG A 266 0.55 -27.22 6.34
CA ARG A 266 0.24 -28.66 6.32
C ARG A 266 1.48 -29.53 6.48
N SER A 267 2.59 -29.19 5.83
CA SER A 267 3.85 -29.96 5.97
C SER A 267 4.48 -29.84 7.36
N ASN A 268 4.16 -28.77 8.10
CA ASN A 268 4.70 -28.52 9.43
C ASN A 268 3.79 -29.03 10.55
N VAL A 269 2.62 -29.60 10.22
CA VAL A 269 1.76 -30.24 11.23
C VAL A 269 2.49 -31.46 11.78
N ARG A 270 2.81 -31.40 13.08
CA ARG A 270 3.34 -32.52 13.85
C ARG A 270 2.34 -32.89 14.93
N HIS A 271 2.38 -34.13 15.39
CA HIS A 271 1.62 -34.50 16.58
C HIS A 271 2.17 -33.73 17.78
N VAL A 272 1.33 -33.37 18.75
CA VAL A 272 1.74 -32.56 19.93
C VAL A 272 2.90 -33.19 20.73
N THR A 273 3.07 -34.51 20.63
CA THR A 273 4.18 -35.23 21.28
C THR A 273 5.53 -35.06 20.57
N GLU A 274 5.52 -34.56 19.34
CA GLU A 274 6.70 -34.29 18.51
C GLU A 274 7.02 -32.78 18.45
N ASP A 275 6.30 -31.98 19.25
CA ASP A 275 6.45 -30.53 19.32
C ASP A 275 7.62 -30.16 20.24
N ASP A 276 8.66 -29.54 19.68
CA ASP A 276 9.86 -29.11 20.40
C ASP A 276 10.05 -27.60 20.28
N TRP A 277 9.29 -26.86 21.08
CA TRP A 277 9.38 -25.40 21.19
C TRP A 277 10.71 -24.89 21.77
N ARG A 278 11.60 -25.77 22.27
CA ARG A 278 12.77 -25.34 23.05
C ARG A 278 13.98 -24.94 22.20
N ASN A 279 13.89 -25.02 20.87
CA ASN A 279 15.04 -24.93 19.96
C ASN A 279 15.02 -23.78 18.94
N GLU A 280 14.17 -22.75 19.09
CA GLU A 280 14.11 -21.59 18.16
C GLU A 280 14.44 -20.22 18.79
#